data_AF-A0A161HX11-F1
#
_entry.id   AF-A0A161HX11-F1
#
_cell.length_a   1.000
_cell.length_b   1.000
_cell.length_c   1.000
_cell.angle_alpha   90.00
_cell.angle_beta   90.00
_cell.angle_gamma   90.00
#
_symmetry.space_group_name_H-M   'P 1'
#
loop_
_entity.id
_entity.type
_entity.pdbx_description
1 polymer ?
#
loop_
_entity_poly.entity_id
_entity_poly.type
_entity_poly.pdbx_seq_one_letter_code
_entity_poly.pdbx_strand_id
1 'polypeptide(L)'
;MISTSLAARLRDAGLVWRPADGDRFHIDSPELDADVFTVSTMTIEAHQFPTGTVLGFNGTTEWALDSVRIEDTLWLPREDQLRDLLGGTFRTLRADDDGWVVEAELLGEPRTFSGPEAADAYGEALLALVSLASEG
;
A
#
# COMPACT_ATOMS: atom_id res chain seq x y z
N MET A 1 5.32 -3.99 -6.56
CA MET A 1 4.38 -3.94 -5.44
C MET A 1 5.07 -4.52 -4.22
N ILE A 2 4.74 -4.07 -3.01
CA ILE A 2 5.26 -4.75 -1.81
C ILE A 2 4.74 -6.20 -1.78
N SER A 3 5.59 -7.13 -1.33
CA SER A 3 5.19 -8.51 -1.14
C SER A 3 4.13 -8.66 -0.04
N THR A 4 3.18 -9.57 -0.25
CA THR A 4 2.08 -9.85 0.69
C THR A 4 2.60 -10.29 2.07
N SER A 5 3.69 -11.05 2.11
CA SER A 5 4.33 -11.48 3.35
C SER A 5 4.91 -10.30 4.14
N LEU A 6 5.50 -9.31 3.47
CA LEU A 6 6.03 -8.12 4.12
C LEU A 6 4.93 -7.16 4.57
N ALA A 7 3.87 -7.01 3.75
CA ALA A 7 2.67 -6.28 4.16
C ALA A 7 2.05 -6.87 5.44
N ALA A 8 1.97 -8.21 5.54
CA ALA A 8 1.47 -8.88 6.75
C ALA A 8 2.36 -8.59 7.97
N ARG A 9 3.69 -8.66 7.81
CA ARG A 9 4.65 -8.31 8.87
C ARG A 9 4.49 -6.86 9.34
N LEU A 10 4.26 -5.91 8.44
CA LEU A 10 4.01 -4.50 8.79
C LEU A 10 2.74 -4.35 9.63
N ARG A 11 1.64 -4.98 9.21
CA ARG A 11 0.38 -5.00 9.97
C ARG A 11 0.61 -5.59 11.37
N ASP A 12 1.26 -6.75 11.44
CA ASP A 12 1.49 -7.47 12.70
C ASP A 12 2.45 -6.72 13.63
N ALA A 13 3.36 -5.90 13.09
CA ALA A 13 4.21 -4.98 13.84
C ALA A 13 3.46 -3.75 14.39
N GLY A 14 2.19 -3.56 14.01
CA GLY A 14 1.32 -2.49 14.50
C GLY A 14 1.15 -1.30 13.54
N LEU A 15 1.51 -1.44 12.25
CA LEU A 15 1.24 -0.39 11.28
C LEU A 15 -0.27 -0.18 11.12
N VAL A 16 -0.78 0.94 11.61
CA VAL A 16 -2.19 1.33 11.45
C VAL A 16 -2.38 2.01 10.10
N TRP A 17 -3.18 1.40 9.23
CA TRP A 17 -3.51 1.96 7.92
C TRP A 17 -4.81 2.76 7.95
N ARG A 18 -4.83 3.91 7.26
CA ARG A 18 -6.02 4.75 7.06
C ARG A 18 -6.34 4.78 5.57
N PRO A 19 -7.44 4.13 5.12
CA PRO A 19 -7.73 4.00 3.70
C PRO A 19 -7.89 5.36 2.99
N ALA A 20 -7.28 5.49 1.82
CA ALA A 20 -7.34 6.62 0.93
C ALA A 20 -7.50 6.18 -0.53
N ASP A 21 -7.89 7.11 -1.39
CA ASP A 21 -8.03 6.87 -2.83
C ASP A 21 -6.72 6.34 -3.44
N GLY A 22 -6.83 5.29 -4.26
CA GLY A 22 -5.71 4.60 -4.89
C GLY A 22 -5.01 3.56 -4.00
N ASP A 23 -5.39 3.40 -2.73
CA ASP A 23 -4.85 2.36 -1.87
C ASP A 23 -5.19 0.96 -2.40
N ARG A 24 -4.27 0.02 -2.24
CA ARG A 24 -4.45 -1.35 -2.70
C ARG A 24 -4.52 -2.30 -1.52
N PHE A 25 -5.31 -3.36 -1.63
CA PHE A 25 -5.47 -4.37 -0.58
C PHE A 25 -5.89 -5.73 -1.13
N HIS A 26 -5.61 -6.78 -0.36
CA HIS A 26 -6.26 -8.08 -0.46
C HIS A 26 -7.39 -8.19 0.56
N ILE A 27 -8.37 -9.02 0.26
CA ILE A 27 -9.41 -9.44 1.21
C ILE A 27 -8.99 -10.81 1.76
N ASP A 28 -9.00 -10.96 3.08
CA ASP A 28 -8.70 -12.21 3.78
C ASP A 28 -9.87 -13.19 3.64
N SER A 29 -10.07 -13.69 2.41
CA SER A 29 -11.09 -14.66 2.04
C SER A 29 -10.53 -15.62 1.01
N PRO A 30 -10.69 -16.95 1.19
CA PRO A 30 -10.15 -17.94 0.26
C PRO A 30 -10.70 -17.81 -1.18
N GLU A 31 -11.86 -17.15 -1.35
CA GLU A 31 -12.45 -16.91 -2.67
C GLU A 31 -11.86 -15.68 -3.38
N LEU A 32 -11.20 -14.77 -2.65
CA LEU A 32 -10.75 -13.46 -3.14
C LEU A 32 -9.26 -13.18 -2.86
N ASP A 33 -8.54 -14.10 -2.21
CA ASP A 33 -7.15 -13.94 -1.78
C ASP A 33 -6.17 -13.69 -2.95
N ALA A 34 -6.51 -14.15 -4.16
CA ALA A 34 -5.70 -13.92 -5.36
C ALA A 34 -5.89 -12.52 -5.97
N ASP A 35 -6.95 -11.80 -5.60
CA ASP A 35 -7.32 -10.53 -6.23
C ASP A 35 -6.80 -9.32 -5.43
N VAL A 36 -6.27 -8.33 -6.16
CA VAL A 36 -5.87 -7.04 -5.58
C VAL A 36 -6.96 -6.02 -5.88
N PHE A 37 -7.55 -5.49 -4.83
CA PHE A 37 -8.56 -4.44 -4.89
C PHE A 37 -7.91 -3.07 -4.76
N THR A 38 -8.51 -2.05 -5.38
CA THR A 38 -8.09 -0.65 -5.25
C THR A 38 -9.22 0.18 -4.68
N VAL A 39 -8.96 0.94 -3.63
CA VAL A 39 -9.88 1.95 -3.12
C VAL A 39 -10.01 3.03 -4.19
N SER A 40 -11.22 3.28 -4.65
CA SER A 40 -11.48 4.28 -5.68
C SER A 40 -12.73 5.06 -5.34
N THR A 41 -12.62 6.38 -5.40
CA THR A 41 -13.74 7.29 -5.25
C THR A 41 -14.58 7.20 -6.52
N MET A 42 -15.84 6.77 -6.37
CA MET A 42 -16.75 6.70 -7.50
C MET A 42 -16.87 8.09 -8.15
N THR A 43 -16.46 8.19 -9.41
CA THR A 43 -16.54 9.45 -10.15
C THR A 43 -17.70 9.38 -11.14
N ILE A 44 -18.57 10.39 -11.07
CA ILE A 44 -19.73 10.54 -11.96
C ILE A 44 -19.33 11.49 -13.09
N GLU A 45 -19.40 11.01 -14.34
CA GLU A 45 -19.09 11.79 -15.53
C GLU A 45 -20.33 12.04 -16.38
N ALA A 46 -20.66 13.31 -16.63
CA ALA A 46 -21.78 13.68 -17.48
C ALA A 46 -21.35 13.77 -18.96
N HIS A 47 -21.88 12.86 -19.78
CA HIS A 47 -21.66 12.82 -21.22
C HIS A 47 -22.86 13.45 -21.95
N GLN A 48 -22.61 14.50 -22.73
CA GLN A 48 -23.65 15.16 -23.53
C GLN A 48 -23.76 14.53 -24.91
N PHE A 49 -24.95 14.06 -25.26
CA PHE A 49 -25.30 13.58 -26.58
C PHE A 49 -26.42 14.45 -27.19
N PRO A 50 -26.56 14.47 -28.53
CA PRO A 50 -27.69 15.14 -29.17
C PRO A 50 -29.07 14.63 -28.71
N THR A 51 -29.13 13.42 -28.17
CA THR A 51 -30.33 12.76 -27.64
C THR A 51 -30.55 13.00 -26.14
N GLY A 52 -29.61 13.60 -25.41
CA GLY A 52 -29.71 13.85 -23.97
C GLY A 52 -28.37 13.72 -23.23
N THR A 53 -28.39 13.94 -21.91
CA THR A 53 -27.21 13.77 -21.04
C THR A 53 -27.24 12.38 -20.40
N VAL A 54 -26.15 11.64 -20.52
CA VAL A 54 -25.94 10.34 -19.88
C VAL A 54 -24.94 10.52 -18.75
N LEU A 55 -25.26 10.02 -17.57
CA LEU A 55 -24.32 9.96 -16.44
C LEU A 55 -23.59 8.61 -16.49
N GLY A 56 -22.28 8.65 -16.70
CA GLY A 56 -21.39 7.51 -16.57
C GLY A 56 -20.93 7.36 -15.11
N PHE A 57 -21.00 6.15 -14.58
CA PHE A 57 -20.52 5.80 -13.26
C PHE A 57 -19.25 4.96 -13.43
N ASN A 58 -18.08 5.55 -13.19
CA ASN A 58 -16.84 4.79 -13.18
C ASN A 58 -16.65 4.18 -11.78
N GLY A 59 -16.80 2.86 -11.67
CA GLY A 59 -16.61 2.15 -10.39
C GLY A 59 -17.51 0.94 -10.14
N THR A 60 -18.49 0.63 -10.99
CA THR A 60 -19.24 -0.62 -10.86
C THR A 60 -18.49 -1.77 -11.51
N THR A 61 -17.75 -2.53 -10.71
CA THR A 61 -17.39 -3.90 -11.07
C THR A 61 -18.55 -4.82 -10.65
N GLU A 62 -18.87 -5.80 -11.48
CA GLU A 62 -20.06 -6.68 -11.43
C GLU A 62 -20.11 -7.69 -10.26
N TRP A 63 -19.51 -7.36 -9.11
CA TRP A 63 -19.52 -8.20 -7.92
C TRP A 63 -20.04 -7.38 -6.76
N ALA A 64 -21.26 -7.68 -6.31
CA ALA A 64 -21.89 -7.03 -5.16
C ALA A 64 -21.23 -7.52 -3.87
N LEU A 65 -20.00 -7.12 -3.61
CA LEU A 65 -19.47 -7.12 -2.25
C LEU A 65 -19.99 -5.84 -1.58
N ASP A 66 -21.13 -5.95 -0.89
CA ASP A 66 -21.80 -4.79 -0.30
C ASP A 66 -20.94 -4.07 0.76
N SER A 67 -20.07 -4.81 1.47
CA SER A 67 -19.10 -4.24 2.41
C SER A 67 -18.00 -5.23 2.81
N VAL A 68 -16.83 -4.72 3.19
CA VAL A 68 -15.73 -5.46 3.82
C VAL A 68 -15.24 -4.68 5.05
N ARG A 69 -14.90 -5.36 6.14
CA ARG A 69 -14.32 -4.70 7.32
C ARG A 69 -12.82 -4.50 7.10
N ILE A 70 -12.27 -3.38 7.58
CA ILE A 70 -10.83 -3.09 7.48
C ILE A 70 -9.98 -4.21 8.10
N GLU A 71 -10.46 -4.84 9.19
CA GLU A 71 -9.77 -5.95 9.85
C GLU A 71 -9.69 -7.23 9.00
N ASP A 72 -10.57 -7.38 8.01
CA ASP A 72 -10.59 -8.50 7.05
C ASP A 72 -9.78 -8.15 5.78
N THR A 73 -8.93 -7.12 5.82
CA THR A 73 -8.12 -6.68 4.69
C THR A 73 -6.64 -6.65 5.02
N LEU A 74 -5.82 -6.93 3.99
CA LEU A 74 -4.38 -6.73 4.03
C LEU A 74 -4.00 -5.64 3.05
N TRP A 75 -3.60 -4.48 3.58
CA TRP A 75 -3.14 -3.34 2.78
C TRP A 75 -1.81 -3.64 2.10
N LEU A 76 -1.67 -3.20 0.85
CA LEU A 76 -0.48 -3.31 0.02
C LEU A 76 0.03 -1.91 -0.33
N PRO A 77 0.72 -1.23 0.60
CA PRO A 77 1.21 0.12 0.39
C PRO A 77 2.08 0.24 -0.87
N ARG A 78 1.88 1.31 -1.63
CA ARG A 78 2.73 1.65 -2.76
C ARG A 78 4.05 2.26 -2.29
N GLU A 79 5.02 2.34 -3.21
CA GLU A 79 6.35 2.90 -2.94
C GLU A 79 6.27 4.33 -2.36
N ASP A 80 5.47 5.20 -2.97
CA ASP A 80 5.29 6.59 -2.55
C ASP A 80 4.77 6.67 -1.11
N GLN A 81 3.83 5.80 -0.76
CA GLN A 81 3.21 5.79 0.56
C GLN A 81 4.15 5.26 1.64
N LEU A 82 4.94 4.23 1.34
CA LEU A 82 5.96 3.71 2.25
C LEU A 82 7.05 4.74 2.51
N ARG A 83 7.48 5.44 1.45
CA ARG A 83 8.43 6.55 1.55
C ARG A 83 7.88 7.68 2.43
N ASP A 84 6.62 8.05 2.23
CA ASP A 84 5.96 9.08 3.04
C ASP A 84 5.89 8.68 4.52
N LEU A 85 5.63 7.41 4.81
CA LEU A 85 5.61 6.87 6.18
C LEU A 85 6.98 6.84 6.85
N LEU A 86 8.06 6.60 6.09
CA LEU A 86 9.42 6.75 6.61
C LEU A 86 9.77 8.22 6.90
N GLY A 87 9.17 9.15 6.17
CA GLY A 87 9.34 10.59 6.36
C GLY A 87 10.81 11.00 6.44
N GLY A 88 11.18 11.71 7.51
CA GLY A 88 12.53 12.25 7.71
C GLY A 88 13.63 11.22 7.97
N THR A 89 13.29 9.93 8.16
CA THR A 89 14.29 8.86 8.33
C THR A 89 14.88 8.41 7.01
N PHE A 90 14.14 8.55 5.90
CA PHE A 90 14.62 8.17 4.58
C PHE A 90 15.83 9.02 4.15
N ARG A 91 16.80 8.37 3.49
CA ARG A 91 17.99 9.03 2.95
C ARG A 91 18.09 8.84 1.44
N THR A 92 18.21 7.59 0.99
CA THR A 92 18.43 7.29 -0.42
C THR A 92 17.74 6.00 -0.84
N LEU A 93 17.39 5.93 -2.13
CA LEU A 93 17.03 4.69 -2.81
C LEU A 93 17.99 4.54 -3.97
N ARG A 94 18.58 3.36 -4.12
CA ARG A 94 19.41 3.00 -5.25
C ARG A 94 19.04 1.63 -5.78
N ALA A 95 19.18 1.46 -7.09
CA ALA A 95 19.23 0.12 -7.67
C ALA A 95 20.58 -0.54 -7.33
N ASP A 96 20.55 -1.86 -7.22
CA ASP A 96 21.73 -2.73 -7.08
C ASP A 96 21.63 -3.86 -8.11
N ASP A 97 22.65 -4.69 -8.24
CA ASP A 97 22.69 -5.75 -9.27
C ASP A 97 21.51 -6.73 -9.16
N ASP A 98 21.01 -6.97 -7.94
CA ASP A 98 19.95 -7.94 -7.64
C ASP A 98 18.66 -7.32 -7.05
N GLY A 99 18.48 -6.00 -7.18
CA GLY A 99 17.24 -5.35 -6.74
C GLY A 99 17.40 -3.90 -6.31
N TRP A 100 16.83 -3.57 -5.15
CA TRP A 100 16.75 -2.21 -4.64
C TRP A 100 17.26 -2.14 -3.21
N VAL A 101 17.86 -1.01 -2.89
CA VAL A 101 18.42 -0.72 -1.58
C VAL A 101 17.94 0.64 -1.09
N VAL A 102 17.33 0.65 0.08
CA VAL A 102 16.94 1.85 0.82
C VAL A 102 17.93 2.09 1.95
N GLU A 103 18.45 3.31 2.03
CA GLU A 103 19.17 3.80 3.20
C GLU A 103 18.24 4.68 4.03
N ALA A 104 18.19 4.41 5.34
CA ALA A 104 17.42 5.18 6.30
C ALA A 104 18.21 5.38 7.59
N GLU A 105 17.99 6.49 8.27
CA GLU A 105 18.57 6.78 9.58
C GLU A 105 17.52 6.49 10.66
N LEU A 106 17.74 5.42 11.42
CA LEU A 106 16.83 4.99 12.48
C LEU A 106 17.50 5.24 13.83
N LEU A 107 16.88 6.05 14.69
CA LEU A 107 17.44 6.48 15.98
C LEU A 107 18.84 7.11 15.88
N GLY A 108 19.11 7.85 14.80
CA GLY A 108 20.40 8.49 14.53
C GLY A 108 21.46 7.59 13.91
N GLU A 109 21.16 6.30 13.70
CA GLU A 109 22.08 5.34 13.12
C GLU A 109 21.71 5.02 11.65
N PRO A 110 22.65 5.16 10.69
CA PRO A 110 22.39 4.80 9.31
C PRO A 110 22.24 3.28 9.17
N ARG A 111 21.18 2.85 8.48
CA ARG A 111 20.88 1.45 8.19
C ARG A 111 20.48 1.30 6.72
N THR A 112 20.67 0.08 6.23
CA THR A 112 20.44 -0.27 4.84
C THR A 112 19.52 -1.48 4.77
N PHE A 113 18.53 -1.41 3.89
CA PHE A 113 17.51 -2.42 3.69
C PHE A 113 17.41 -2.75 2.20
N SER A 114 17.42 -4.03 1.86
CA SER A 114 17.33 -4.48 0.47
C SER A 114 16.04 -5.24 0.21
N GLY A 115 15.58 -5.19 -1.04
CA GLY A 115 14.42 -5.93 -1.50
C GLY A 115 14.48 -6.16 -3.01
N PRO A 116 13.77 -7.18 -3.52
CA PRO A 116 13.72 -7.46 -4.96
C PRO A 116 13.03 -6.32 -5.72
N GLU A 117 12.07 -5.64 -5.09
CA GLU A 117 11.46 -4.42 -5.59
C GLU A 117 11.72 -3.23 -4.66
N ALA A 118 11.62 -2.01 -5.20
CA ALA A 118 11.76 -0.78 -4.42
C ALA A 118 10.76 -0.74 -3.25
N ALA A 119 9.51 -1.16 -3.49
CA ALA A 119 8.48 -1.24 -2.45
C ALA A 119 8.85 -2.22 -1.33
N ASP A 120 9.52 -3.35 -1.62
CA ASP A 120 9.98 -4.26 -0.58
C ASP A 120 11.13 -3.65 0.24
N ALA A 121 12.09 -3.00 -0.40
CA ALA A 121 13.19 -2.33 0.29
C ALA A 121 12.66 -1.22 1.24
N TYR A 122 11.67 -0.45 0.79
CA TYR A 122 10.97 0.49 1.66
C TYR A 122 10.18 -0.17 2.78
N GLY A 123 9.49 -1.27 2.48
CA GLY A 123 8.72 -2.01 3.46
C GLY A 123 9.60 -2.56 4.60
N GLU A 124 10.78 -3.09 4.29
CA GLU A 124 11.72 -3.58 5.30
C GLU A 124 12.27 -2.43 6.17
N ALA A 125 12.60 -1.28 5.56
CA ALA A 125 13.02 -0.10 6.30
C ALA A 125 11.91 0.40 7.24
N LEU A 126 10.67 0.45 6.76
CA LEU A 126 9.52 0.88 7.56
C LEU A 126 9.23 -0.11 8.68
N LEU A 127 9.33 -1.41 8.41
CA LEU A 127 9.13 -2.45 9.42
C LEU A 127 10.13 -2.32 10.58
N ALA A 128 11.40 -2.04 10.27
CA ALA A 128 12.41 -1.78 11.28
C ALA A 128 12.07 -0.54 12.12
N LEU A 129 11.60 0.54 11.48
CA LEU A 129 11.17 1.74 12.18
C LEU A 129 9.97 1.50 13.11
N VAL A 130 8.92 0.81 12.61
CA VAL A 130 7.71 0.51 13.38
C VAL A 130 8.03 -0.42 14.55
N SER A 131 8.86 -1.45 14.34
CA SER A 131 9.29 -2.36 15.41
C SER A 131 9.99 -1.60 16.54
N LEU A 132 10.91 -0.68 16.20
CA LEU A 132 11.60 0.15 17.20
C LEU A 132 10.66 1.06 17.98
N ALA A 133 9.58 1.54 17.36
CA ALA A 133 8.58 2.39 18.03
C ALA A 133 7.65 1.59 18.95
N SER A 134 7.42 0.30 18.65
CA SER A 134 6.60 -0.60 19.47
C SER A 134 7.34 -1.16 20.69
N GLU A 135 8.68 -1.13 20.69
CA GLU A 135 9.53 -1.62 21.79
C GLU A 135 9.90 -0.54 22.84
N GLY A 136 9.60 0.73 22.59
CA GLY A 136 9.93 1.88 23.47
C GLY A 136 8.74 2.42 24.24
#